data_AF-A0A6J4P7E4-F1
#
_entry.id   AF-A0A6J4P7E4-F1
#
_cell.length_a   1.000
_cell.length_b   1.000
_cell.length_c   1.000
_cell.angle_alpha   90.00
_cell.angle_beta   90.00
_cell.angle_gamma   90.00
#
_symmetry.space_group_name_H-M   'P 1'
#
loop_
_entity.id
_entity.type
_entity.pdbx_description
1 polymer ?
#
loop_
_entity_poly.entity_id
_entity_poly.type
_entity_poly.pdbx_seq_one_letter_code
_entity_poly.pdbx_strand_id
1 'polypeptide(L)'
;MTLVGTASATLMAIALKANPAAIQNGIFGLNGMLVGAAMAFFGAFGNGAWNRVWAIAALILSALSAVVMETVGTWFATRFRVAPLGIPFNVVMLTFLLLLAFVPQPFFDLGPPPPPFPAGAIDGFRLIQSLPMGLAQIFFSDKLVSVLLVVLGIAISTPIGAAVGLLGCAMYLLAGLLLGAKPDELYTGLWGYNAALTATAIGGVFYTPNRLSISIGLICAFLASIASILWAP
;
A
#
# COMPACT_ATOMS: atom_id res chain seq x y z
N MET A 1 -14.27 4.81 -4.06
CA MET A 1 -14.26 3.34 -4.13
C MET A 1 -13.73 2.70 -2.85
N THR A 2 -12.81 3.32 -2.11
CA THR A 2 -12.33 2.85 -0.80
C THR A 2 -13.45 2.48 0.18
N LEU A 3 -14.45 3.37 0.38
CA LEU A 3 -15.60 3.08 1.25
C LEU A 3 -16.41 1.86 0.81
N VAL A 4 -16.64 1.72 -0.50
CA VAL A 4 -17.33 0.55 -1.08
C VAL A 4 -16.52 -0.72 -0.80
N GLY A 5 -15.20 -0.65 -0.97
CA GLY A 5 -14.31 -1.76 -0.72
C GLY A 5 -14.29 -2.19 0.75
N THR A 6 -14.17 -1.23 1.68
CA THR A 6 -14.23 -1.50 3.11
C THR A 6 -15.56 -2.14 3.50
N ALA A 7 -16.68 -1.55 3.06
CA ALA A 7 -18.01 -2.06 3.36
C ALA A 7 -18.22 -3.48 2.79
N SER A 8 -17.83 -3.71 1.54
CA SER A 8 -17.96 -5.01 0.87
C SER A 8 -17.16 -6.10 1.58
N ALA A 9 -15.88 -5.86 1.90
CA ALA A 9 -15.05 -6.82 2.61
C ALA A 9 -15.58 -7.10 4.03
N THR A 10 -16.09 -6.07 4.72
CA THR A 10 -16.65 -6.21 6.07
C THR A 10 -17.94 -7.03 6.04
N LEU A 11 -18.85 -6.75 5.10
CA LEU A 11 -20.09 -7.50 4.92
C LEU A 11 -19.81 -8.97 4.55
N MET A 12 -18.83 -9.20 3.69
CA MET A 12 -18.40 -10.57 3.36
C MET A 12 -17.84 -11.29 4.59
N ALA A 13 -17.00 -10.64 5.41
CA ALA A 13 -16.50 -11.24 6.64
C ALA A 13 -17.64 -11.60 7.63
N ILE A 14 -18.67 -10.76 7.72
CA ILE A 14 -19.88 -11.06 8.51
C ILE A 14 -20.63 -12.25 7.92
N ALA A 15 -20.81 -12.31 6.60
CA ALA A 15 -21.47 -13.42 5.92
C ALA A 15 -20.73 -14.75 6.10
N LEU A 16 -19.40 -14.72 6.12
CA LEU A 16 -18.53 -15.87 6.42
C LEU A 16 -18.56 -16.27 7.91
N LYS A 17 -19.21 -15.49 8.78
CA LYS A 17 -19.19 -15.65 10.24
C LYS A 17 -17.76 -15.66 10.79
N ALA A 18 -16.89 -14.83 10.22
CA ALA A 18 -15.51 -14.68 10.67
C ALA A 18 -15.44 -14.12 12.11
N ASN A 19 -14.26 -14.20 12.72
CA ASN A 19 -14.05 -13.80 14.11
C ASN A 19 -14.54 -12.35 14.36
N PRO A 20 -15.52 -12.12 15.28
CA PRO A 20 -16.08 -10.80 15.53
C PRO A 20 -15.06 -9.76 15.99
N ALA A 21 -14.07 -10.16 16.80
CA ALA A 21 -13.01 -9.25 17.26
C ALA A 21 -12.10 -8.82 16.09
N ALA A 22 -11.82 -9.73 15.15
CA ALA A 22 -11.04 -9.40 13.96
C ALA A 22 -11.81 -8.45 13.02
N ILE A 23 -13.14 -8.63 12.89
CA ILE A 23 -14.01 -7.72 12.16
C ILE A 23 -14.02 -6.33 12.81
N GLN A 24 -14.23 -6.26 14.13
CA GLN A 24 -14.27 -5.00 14.89
C GLN A 24 -12.93 -4.23 14.85
N ASN A 25 -11.81 -4.95 14.84
CA ASN A 25 -10.48 -4.36 14.67
C ASN A 25 -10.13 -3.99 13.22
N GLY A 26 -11.06 -4.16 12.27
CA GLY A 26 -10.90 -3.74 10.88
C GLY A 26 -9.96 -4.61 10.03
N ILE A 27 -9.58 -5.81 10.51
CA ILE A 27 -8.60 -6.69 9.84
C ILE A 27 -9.05 -7.06 8.41
N PHE A 28 -10.35 -7.32 8.23
CA PHE A 28 -10.94 -7.61 6.93
C PHE A 28 -11.17 -6.36 6.08
N GLY A 29 -11.62 -5.27 6.71
CA GLY A 29 -11.95 -4.01 6.03
C GLY A 29 -10.74 -3.35 5.37
N LEU A 30 -9.55 -3.43 5.99
CA LEU A 30 -8.32 -2.83 5.47
C LEU A 30 -7.95 -3.33 4.07
N ASN A 31 -7.93 -4.66 3.86
CA ASN A 31 -7.60 -5.22 2.54
C ASN A 31 -8.64 -4.84 1.49
N GLY A 32 -9.92 -4.84 1.86
CA GLY A 32 -11.00 -4.35 1.00
C GLY A 32 -10.86 -2.88 0.62
N MET A 33 -10.45 -2.03 1.56
CA MET A 33 -10.17 -0.62 1.34
C MET A 33 -9.07 -0.42 0.29
N LEU A 34 -7.95 -1.16 0.42
CA LEU A 34 -6.83 -1.08 -0.50
C LEU A 34 -7.21 -1.59 -1.90
N VAL A 35 -8.01 -2.65 -2.01
CA VAL A 35 -8.58 -3.08 -3.30
C VAL A 35 -9.39 -1.93 -3.91
N GLY A 36 -10.26 -1.29 -3.12
CA GLY A 36 -11.05 -0.15 -3.60
C GLY A 36 -10.20 1.07 -4.01
N ALA A 37 -9.09 1.33 -3.30
CA ALA A 37 -8.15 2.39 -3.66
C ALA A 37 -7.42 2.07 -4.97
N ALA A 38 -6.89 0.85 -5.09
CA ALA A 38 -6.17 0.41 -6.29
C ALA A 38 -7.07 0.40 -7.53
N MET A 39 -8.34 -0.02 -7.39
CA MET A 39 -9.31 0.04 -8.48
C MET A 39 -9.60 1.48 -8.94
N ALA A 40 -9.59 2.44 -8.02
CA ALA A 40 -9.71 3.85 -8.40
C ALA A 40 -8.42 4.36 -9.06
N PHE A 41 -7.25 3.92 -8.59
CA PHE A 41 -5.96 4.37 -9.09
C PHE A 41 -5.63 3.85 -10.50
N PHE A 42 -5.81 2.55 -10.75
CA PHE A 42 -5.37 1.91 -12.01
C PHE A 42 -6.33 2.11 -13.19
N GLY A 43 -7.58 2.50 -12.96
CA GLY A 43 -8.53 2.72 -14.06
C GLY A 43 -8.14 3.94 -14.92
N ALA A 44 -8.43 3.88 -16.23
CA ALA A 44 -8.16 4.92 -17.23
C ALA A 44 -8.57 6.35 -16.83
N PHE A 45 -9.50 6.47 -15.87
CA PHE A 45 -10.06 7.72 -15.38
C PHE A 45 -9.85 7.91 -13.88
N GLY A 46 -8.68 7.48 -13.35
CA GLY A 46 -8.33 7.48 -11.92
C GLY A 46 -8.37 8.82 -11.18
N ASN A 47 -8.94 9.86 -11.78
CA ASN A 47 -9.30 11.11 -11.11
C ASN A 47 -10.47 11.88 -11.76
N GLY A 48 -11.45 11.24 -12.43
CA GLY A 48 -12.47 12.07 -13.13
C GLY A 48 -13.82 11.49 -13.56
N ALA A 49 -14.00 10.18 -13.76
CA ALA A 49 -15.32 9.66 -14.17
C ALA A 49 -15.60 8.31 -13.53
N TRP A 50 -16.65 8.25 -12.71
CA TRP A 50 -17.15 7.02 -12.12
C TRP A 50 -17.51 6.02 -13.21
N ASN A 51 -16.72 4.96 -13.37
CA ASN A 51 -17.06 3.83 -14.22
C ASN A 51 -17.76 2.75 -13.38
N ARG A 52 -18.99 2.41 -13.75
CA ARG A 52 -19.82 1.41 -13.05
C ARG A 52 -19.16 0.03 -13.04
N VAL A 53 -18.48 -0.34 -14.12
CA VAL A 53 -17.81 -1.65 -14.24
C VAL A 53 -16.68 -1.75 -13.21
N TRP A 54 -15.85 -0.72 -13.09
CA TRP A 54 -14.79 -0.63 -12.08
C TRP A 54 -15.34 -0.63 -10.66
N ALA A 55 -16.47 0.05 -10.41
CA ALA A 55 -17.13 0.05 -9.11
C ALA A 55 -17.68 -1.33 -8.72
N ILE A 56 -18.30 -2.05 -9.66
CA ILE A 56 -18.80 -3.42 -9.46
C ILE A 56 -17.63 -4.37 -9.20
N ALA A 57 -16.56 -4.28 -10.01
CA ALA A 57 -15.37 -5.08 -9.81
C ALA A 57 -14.71 -4.79 -8.45
N ALA A 58 -14.60 -3.51 -8.04
CA ALA A 58 -14.10 -3.15 -6.72
C ALA A 58 -14.95 -3.78 -5.61
N LEU A 59 -16.28 -3.77 -5.73
CA LEU A 59 -17.16 -4.43 -4.76
C LEU A 59 -16.85 -5.94 -4.67
N ILE A 60 -16.79 -6.64 -5.80
CA ILE A 60 -16.58 -8.10 -5.84
C ILE A 60 -15.18 -8.47 -5.35
N LEU A 61 -14.15 -7.79 -5.83
CA LEU A 61 -12.76 -8.05 -5.47
C LEU A 61 -12.49 -7.72 -4.00
N SER A 62 -13.08 -6.66 -3.45
CA SER A 62 -12.98 -6.36 -2.02
C SER A 62 -13.65 -7.45 -1.18
N ALA A 63 -14.81 -7.97 -1.57
CA ALA A 63 -15.39 -9.13 -0.90
C ALA A 63 -14.48 -10.36 -0.98
N LEU A 64 -13.90 -10.63 -2.16
CA LEU A 64 -12.93 -11.72 -2.33
C LEU A 64 -11.71 -11.57 -1.41
N SER A 65 -11.24 -10.35 -1.16
CA SER A 65 -10.13 -10.12 -0.21
C SER A 65 -10.46 -10.59 1.21
N ALA A 66 -11.73 -10.53 1.64
CA ALA A 66 -12.15 -11.07 2.92
C ALA A 66 -12.15 -12.60 2.93
N VAL A 67 -12.53 -13.24 1.82
CA VAL A 67 -12.43 -14.71 1.67
C VAL A 67 -10.96 -15.16 1.72
N VAL A 68 -10.07 -14.44 1.04
CA VAL A 68 -8.62 -14.73 1.07
C VAL A 68 -8.05 -14.50 2.48
N MET A 69 -8.49 -13.46 3.17
CA MET A 69 -8.10 -13.23 4.58
C MET A 69 -8.56 -14.39 5.48
N GLU A 70 -9.80 -14.85 5.35
CA GLU A 70 -10.35 -15.94 6.17
C GLU A 70 -9.70 -17.29 5.86
N THR A 71 -9.16 -17.48 4.66
CA THR A 71 -8.55 -18.75 4.22
C THR A 71 -7.02 -18.70 4.31
N VAL A 72 -6.38 -18.04 3.34
CA VAL A 72 -4.93 -17.92 3.25
C VAL A 72 -4.38 -17.11 4.42
N GLY A 73 -5.07 -16.05 4.82
CA GLY A 73 -4.62 -15.18 5.92
C GLY A 73 -4.60 -15.89 7.27
N THR A 74 -5.68 -16.61 7.61
CA THR A 74 -5.75 -17.41 8.85
C THR A 74 -4.78 -18.59 8.81
N TRP A 75 -4.59 -19.23 7.66
CA TRP A 75 -3.59 -20.28 7.50
C TRP A 75 -2.18 -19.74 7.75
N PHE A 76 -1.85 -18.57 7.19
CA PHE A 76 -0.55 -17.93 7.41
C PHE A 76 -0.33 -17.59 8.89
N ALA A 77 -1.35 -17.01 9.53
CA ALA A 77 -1.33 -16.66 10.95
C ALA A 77 -1.18 -17.89 11.86
N THR A 78 -1.86 -18.99 11.56
CA THR A 78 -1.81 -20.21 12.39
C THR A 78 -0.55 -21.03 12.15
N ARG A 79 -0.09 -21.13 10.89
CA ARG A 79 1.07 -21.95 10.51
C ARG A 79 2.40 -21.31 10.84
N PHE A 80 2.53 -20.00 10.60
CA PHE A 80 3.78 -19.25 10.75
C PHE A 80 3.78 -18.29 11.94
N ARG A 81 2.63 -18.07 12.60
CA ARG A 81 2.49 -17.15 13.74
C ARG A 81 2.88 -15.71 13.41
N VAL A 82 2.61 -15.28 12.18
CA VAL A 82 2.85 -13.92 11.70
C VAL A 82 1.58 -13.32 11.12
N ALA A 83 1.47 -11.99 11.15
CA ALA A 83 0.31 -11.31 10.58
C ALA A 83 0.24 -11.50 9.05
N PRO A 84 -0.96 -11.70 8.47
CA PRO A 84 -1.12 -11.85 7.02
C PRO A 84 -0.98 -10.53 6.25
N LEU A 85 -0.99 -9.37 6.94
CA LEU A 85 -0.77 -8.05 6.37
C LEU A 85 -1.59 -7.80 5.09
N GLY A 86 -0.93 -7.29 4.04
CA GLY A 86 -1.50 -7.02 2.74
C GLY A 86 -1.54 -8.23 1.80
N ILE A 87 -1.31 -9.47 2.27
CA ILE A 87 -1.40 -10.66 1.42
C ILE A 87 -2.78 -10.75 0.72
N PRO A 88 -3.92 -10.59 1.42
CA PRO A 88 -5.23 -10.69 0.76
C PRO A 88 -5.43 -9.64 -0.34
N PHE A 89 -5.05 -8.39 -0.06
CA PHE A 89 -5.07 -7.31 -1.06
C PHE A 89 -4.19 -7.65 -2.28
N ASN A 90 -2.93 -8.03 -2.06
CA ASN A 90 -1.98 -8.29 -3.14
C ASN A 90 -2.40 -9.49 -3.98
N VAL A 91 -2.83 -10.60 -3.35
CA VAL A 91 -3.29 -11.80 -4.07
C VAL A 91 -4.46 -11.45 -4.99
N VAL A 92 -5.45 -10.71 -4.49
CA VAL A 92 -6.60 -10.31 -5.28
C VAL A 92 -6.22 -9.35 -6.40
N MET A 93 -5.50 -8.27 -6.08
CA MET A 93 -5.19 -7.23 -7.07
C MET A 93 -4.19 -7.69 -8.13
N LEU A 94 -3.12 -8.38 -7.75
CA LEU A 94 -2.13 -8.85 -8.72
C LEU A 94 -2.73 -9.89 -9.65
N THR A 95 -3.59 -10.78 -9.14
CA THR A 95 -4.32 -11.73 -10.00
C THR A 95 -5.25 -11.01 -10.97
N PHE A 96 -6.00 -10.01 -10.49
CA PHE A 96 -6.88 -9.21 -11.35
C PHE A 96 -6.11 -8.45 -12.44
N LEU A 97 -5.02 -7.76 -12.08
CA LEU A 97 -4.18 -7.01 -13.02
C LEU A 97 -3.46 -7.93 -14.01
N LEU A 98 -3.03 -9.12 -13.58
CA LEU A 98 -2.46 -10.13 -14.47
C LEU A 98 -3.48 -10.58 -15.51
N LEU A 99 -4.70 -10.92 -15.09
CA LEU A 99 -5.77 -11.29 -16.02
C LEU A 99 -6.08 -10.13 -16.98
N LEU A 100 -6.11 -8.90 -16.48
CA LEU A 100 -6.36 -7.72 -17.29
C LEU A 100 -5.28 -7.49 -18.36
N ALA A 101 -4.01 -7.78 -18.05
CA ALA A 101 -2.89 -7.61 -18.96
C ALA A 101 -2.83 -8.70 -20.05
N PHE A 102 -3.25 -9.93 -19.75
CA PHE A 102 -3.06 -11.09 -20.62
C PHE A 102 -4.33 -11.61 -21.29
N VAL A 103 -5.52 -11.25 -20.79
CA VAL A 103 -6.80 -11.68 -21.35
C VAL A 103 -7.44 -10.52 -22.13
N PRO A 104 -7.56 -10.62 -23.47
CA PRO A 104 -8.24 -9.60 -24.25
C PRO A 104 -9.69 -9.40 -23.78
N GLN A 105 -10.04 -8.18 -23.41
CA GLN A 105 -11.37 -7.83 -22.90
C GLN A 105 -11.73 -6.36 -23.19
N PRO A 106 -13.02 -6.01 -23.36
CA PRO A 106 -13.47 -4.66 -23.75
C PRO A 106 -14.01 -3.80 -22.58
N PHE A 107 -13.94 -4.27 -21.34
CA PHE A 107 -14.63 -3.72 -20.18
C PHE A 107 -13.76 -2.82 -19.27
N PHE A 108 -12.47 -3.11 -19.18
CA PHE A 108 -11.54 -2.45 -18.27
C PHE A 108 -10.37 -1.81 -19.03
N ASP A 109 -10.27 -0.49 -18.95
CA ASP A 109 -9.16 0.26 -19.50
C ASP A 109 -8.23 0.75 -18.38
N LEU A 110 -6.93 0.51 -18.51
CA LEU A 110 -5.94 1.01 -17.55
C LEU A 110 -5.60 2.48 -17.81
N GLY A 111 -5.14 3.15 -16.74
CA GLY A 111 -4.51 4.48 -16.81
C GLY A 111 -3.39 4.54 -17.85
N PRO A 112 -3.18 5.70 -18.49
CA PRO A 112 -1.98 5.88 -19.31
C PRO A 112 -0.73 5.68 -18.43
N PRO A 113 0.35 5.12 -18.98
CA PRO A 113 1.61 5.01 -18.23
C PRO A 113 2.10 6.40 -17.83
N PRO A 114 2.77 6.53 -16.68
CA PRO A 114 3.38 7.80 -16.30
C PRO A 114 4.40 8.24 -17.35
N PRO A 115 4.53 9.56 -17.61
CA PRO A 115 5.53 10.06 -18.55
C PRO A 115 6.93 9.68 -18.05
N PRO A 116 7.92 9.47 -18.96
CA PRO A 116 9.28 9.19 -18.56
C PRO A 116 9.82 10.29 -17.64
N PHE A 117 10.39 9.90 -16.51
CA PHE A 117 11.03 10.86 -15.60
C PHE A 117 12.21 11.53 -16.31
N PRO A 118 12.27 12.88 -16.32
CA PRO A 118 13.37 13.58 -16.96
C PRO A 118 14.66 13.33 -16.17
N ALA A 119 15.79 13.38 -16.88
CA ALA A 119 17.08 13.43 -16.22
C ALA A 119 17.26 14.83 -15.60
N GLY A 120 17.68 14.89 -14.35
CA GLY A 120 17.84 16.14 -13.62
C GLY A 120 18.85 16.02 -12.50
N ALA A 121 19.27 17.16 -11.97
CA ALA A 121 20.04 17.20 -10.73
C ALA A 121 19.14 16.90 -9.52
N ILE A 122 19.73 16.38 -8.46
CA ILE A 122 19.00 16.13 -7.21
C ILE A 122 18.75 17.47 -6.50
N ASP A 123 17.47 17.78 -6.30
CA ASP A 123 16.98 18.77 -5.36
C ASP A 123 16.74 18.12 -3.98
N GLY A 124 17.54 18.54 -2.99
CA GLY A 124 17.44 18.05 -1.62
C GLY A 124 16.15 18.45 -0.90
N PHE A 125 15.55 19.59 -1.24
CA PHE A 125 14.29 20.02 -0.66
C PHE A 125 13.14 19.12 -1.12
N ARG A 126 13.12 18.78 -2.42
CA ARG A 126 12.14 17.83 -2.97
C ARG A 126 12.30 16.42 -2.41
N LEU A 127 13.51 16.00 -2.05
CA LEU A 127 13.72 14.73 -1.32
C LEU A 127 13.05 14.74 0.05
N ILE A 128 13.20 15.83 0.81
CA ILE A 128 12.56 15.93 2.13
C ILE A 128 11.03 15.97 1.99
N GLN A 129 10.52 16.69 0.99
CA GLN A 129 9.09 16.75 0.69
C GLN A 129 8.49 15.40 0.29
N SER A 130 9.27 14.47 -0.27
CA SER A 130 8.77 13.15 -0.68
C SER A 130 8.65 12.15 0.47
N LEU A 131 9.24 12.42 1.64
CA LEU A 131 9.08 11.57 2.84
C LEU A 131 7.60 11.36 3.23
N PRO A 132 6.78 12.41 3.47
CA PRO A 132 5.37 12.23 3.76
C PRO A 132 4.57 11.67 2.57
N MET A 133 5.02 11.92 1.33
CA MET A 133 4.41 11.31 0.14
C MET A 133 4.50 9.78 0.20
N GLY A 134 5.65 9.22 0.62
CA GLY A 134 5.82 7.78 0.78
C GLY A 134 4.79 7.14 1.72
N LEU A 135 4.41 7.81 2.81
CA LEU A 135 3.33 7.34 3.69
C LEU A 135 1.95 7.42 3.03
N ALA A 136 1.68 8.50 2.29
CA ALA A 136 0.41 8.67 1.59
C ALA A 136 0.21 7.66 0.44
N GLN A 137 1.30 7.24 -0.19
CA GLN A 137 1.29 6.25 -1.27
C GLN A 137 0.84 4.85 -0.80
N ILE A 138 0.84 4.56 0.52
CA ILE A 138 0.17 3.37 1.08
C ILE A 138 -1.29 3.30 0.62
N PHE A 139 -1.93 4.45 0.44
CA PHE A 139 -3.33 4.58 0.03
C PHE A 139 -3.49 5.12 -1.39
N PHE A 140 -2.45 5.03 -2.24
CA PHE A 140 -2.44 5.51 -3.62
C PHE A 140 -2.74 7.02 -3.75
N SER A 141 -2.25 7.82 -2.80
CA SER A 141 -2.56 9.25 -2.70
C SER A 141 -1.33 10.13 -2.86
N ASP A 142 -1.44 11.13 -3.74
CA ASP A 142 -0.39 12.10 -4.07
C ASP A 142 -0.78 13.57 -3.79
N LYS A 143 -2.02 13.83 -3.39
CA LYS A 143 -2.51 15.19 -3.13
C LYS A 143 -2.07 15.68 -1.76
N LEU A 144 -1.57 16.90 -1.68
CA LEU A 144 -1.05 17.50 -0.45
C LEU A 144 -2.01 17.36 0.74
N VAL A 145 -3.29 17.68 0.56
CA VAL A 145 -4.29 17.58 1.64
C VAL A 145 -4.42 16.13 2.12
N SER A 146 -4.55 15.18 1.21
CA SER A 146 -4.64 13.76 1.55
C SER A 146 -3.38 13.23 2.23
N VAL A 147 -2.20 13.68 1.77
CA VAL A 147 -0.90 13.34 2.38
C VAL A 147 -0.85 13.79 3.83
N LEU A 148 -1.22 15.04 4.09
CA LEU A 148 -1.25 15.60 5.45
C LEU A 148 -2.25 14.85 6.33
N LEU A 149 -3.44 14.52 5.80
CA LEU A 149 -4.46 13.76 6.54
C LEU A 149 -4.00 12.34 6.87
N VAL A 150 -3.32 11.65 5.95
CA VAL A 150 -2.76 10.31 6.20
C VAL A 150 -1.70 10.36 7.29
N VAL A 151 -0.72 11.26 7.17
CA VAL A 151 0.35 11.40 8.17
C VAL A 151 -0.23 11.75 9.54
N LEU A 152 -1.18 12.69 9.59
CA LEU A 152 -1.86 13.06 10.83
C LEU A 152 -2.65 11.90 11.44
N GLY A 153 -3.39 11.14 10.62
CA GLY A 153 -4.13 9.97 11.07
C GLY A 153 -3.22 8.91 11.70
N ILE A 154 -2.10 8.60 11.06
CA ILE A 154 -1.09 7.66 11.59
C ILE A 154 -0.50 8.23 12.88
N ALA A 155 -0.13 9.52 12.91
CA ALA A 155 0.49 10.14 14.08
C ALA A 155 -0.45 10.17 15.30
N ILE A 156 -1.76 10.37 15.10
CA ILE A 156 -2.75 10.33 16.18
C ILE A 156 -2.89 8.90 16.73
N SER A 157 -2.93 7.89 15.85
CA SER A 157 -3.09 6.49 16.28
C SER A 157 -1.81 5.88 16.85
N THR A 158 -0.66 6.21 16.26
CA THR A 158 0.66 5.70 16.65
C THR A 158 1.77 6.71 16.27
N PRO A 159 2.11 7.65 17.18
CA PRO A 159 3.17 8.62 16.95
C PRO A 159 4.52 7.97 16.60
N ILE A 160 4.85 6.86 17.28
CA ILE A 160 6.06 6.08 17.02
C ILE A 160 6.00 5.44 15.64
N GLY A 161 4.85 4.87 15.26
CA GLY A 161 4.67 4.27 13.93
C GLY A 161 4.82 5.29 12.80
N ALA A 162 4.33 6.53 13.00
CA ALA A 162 4.52 7.63 12.05
C ALA A 162 6.01 8.00 11.92
N ALA A 163 6.71 8.18 13.04
CA ALA A 163 8.13 8.52 13.03
C ALA A 163 8.98 7.42 12.37
N VAL A 164 8.77 6.16 12.74
CA VAL A 164 9.48 5.01 12.16
C VAL A 164 9.13 4.83 10.67
N GLY A 165 7.88 5.09 10.29
CA GLY A 165 7.45 5.05 8.89
C GLY A 165 8.17 6.10 8.03
N LEU A 166 8.30 7.35 8.52
CA LEU A 166 9.08 8.39 7.86
C LEU A 166 10.57 8.03 7.74
N LEU A 167 11.15 7.41 8.78
CA LEU A 167 12.51 6.88 8.70
C LEU A 167 12.63 5.76 7.65
N GLY A 168 11.60 4.91 7.52
CA GLY A 168 11.50 3.93 6.43
C GLY A 168 11.50 4.61 5.05
N CYS A 169 10.74 5.68 4.86
CA CYS A 169 10.78 6.48 3.63
C CYS A 169 12.18 7.07 3.38
N ALA A 170 12.91 7.48 4.42
CA ALA A 170 14.29 7.95 4.27
C ALA A 170 15.24 6.83 3.82
N MET A 171 15.03 5.59 4.27
CA MET A 171 15.78 4.43 3.78
C MET A 171 15.49 4.12 2.31
N TYR A 172 14.26 4.36 1.85
CA TYR A 172 13.95 4.31 0.43
C TYR A 172 14.74 5.35 -0.37
N LEU A 173 14.76 6.61 0.07
CA LEU A 173 15.53 7.65 -0.63
C LEU A 173 17.02 7.32 -0.65
N LEU A 174 17.57 6.81 0.45
CA LEU A 174 18.96 6.36 0.52
C LEU A 174 19.23 5.24 -0.50
N ALA A 175 18.39 4.22 -0.56
CA ALA A 175 18.53 3.12 -1.52
C ALA A 175 18.48 3.62 -2.96
N GLY A 176 17.53 4.50 -3.28
CA GLY A 176 17.40 5.06 -4.63
C GLY A 176 18.58 5.93 -5.05
N LEU A 177 19.13 6.72 -4.13
CA LEU A 177 20.34 7.50 -4.39
C LEU A 177 21.56 6.60 -4.65
N LEU A 178 21.71 5.50 -3.91
CA LEU A 178 22.80 4.54 -4.11
C LEU A 178 22.68 3.75 -5.41
N LEU A 179 21.46 3.48 -5.87
CA LEU A 179 21.18 2.77 -7.13
C LEU A 179 21.12 3.70 -8.35
N GLY A 180 21.24 5.02 -8.17
CA GLY A 180 21.18 5.98 -9.27
C GLY A 180 19.78 6.14 -9.88
N ALA A 181 18.73 5.97 -9.08
CA ALA A 181 17.35 6.21 -9.50
C ALA A 181 17.13 7.66 -9.95
N LYS A 182 16.22 7.88 -10.89
CA LYS A 182 15.96 9.22 -11.44
C LYS A 182 15.33 10.12 -10.35
N PRO A 183 15.77 11.39 -10.20
CA PRO A 183 15.27 12.24 -9.10
C PRO A 183 13.75 12.38 -9.06
N ASP A 184 13.09 12.61 -10.20
CA ASP A 184 11.63 12.76 -10.22
C ASP A 184 10.87 11.48 -9.83
N GLU A 185 11.47 10.30 -10.03
CA GLU A 185 10.92 9.04 -9.51
C GLU A 185 10.94 9.04 -7.98
N LEU A 186 12.06 9.46 -7.37
CA LEU A 186 12.20 9.56 -5.92
C LEU A 186 11.21 10.56 -5.32
N TYR A 187 10.91 11.64 -6.03
CA TYR A 187 9.97 12.68 -5.56
C TYR A 187 8.52 12.24 -5.54
N THR A 188 8.12 11.23 -6.31
CA THR A 188 6.76 10.68 -6.25
C THR A 188 6.47 9.96 -4.93
N GLY A 189 7.51 9.48 -4.24
CA GLY A 189 7.39 8.62 -3.06
C GLY A 189 6.83 7.23 -3.37
N LEU A 190 6.65 6.86 -4.65
CA LEU A 190 5.89 5.68 -5.06
C LEU A 190 6.45 4.35 -4.53
N TRP A 191 7.76 4.21 -4.36
CA TRP A 191 8.35 3.00 -3.79
C TRP A 191 8.65 3.14 -2.28
N GLY A 192 8.47 4.34 -1.73
CA GLY A 192 8.72 4.64 -0.32
C GLY A 192 7.69 4.02 0.63
N TYR A 193 6.49 3.68 0.15
CA TYR A 193 5.44 3.09 1.00
C TYR A 193 5.82 1.68 1.48
N ASN A 194 6.48 0.87 0.65
CA ASN A 194 6.94 -0.48 1.04
C ASN A 194 7.97 -0.41 2.17
N ALA A 195 8.90 0.53 2.05
CA ALA A 195 9.90 0.80 3.08
C ALA A 195 9.25 1.30 4.38
N ALA A 196 8.27 2.21 4.28
CA ALA A 196 7.51 2.71 5.42
C ALA A 196 6.74 1.59 6.14
N LEU A 197 5.97 0.78 5.41
CA LEU A 197 5.23 -0.34 5.97
C LEU A 197 6.16 -1.35 6.64
N THR A 198 7.31 -1.65 6.03
CA THR A 198 8.31 -2.57 6.58
C THR A 198 8.90 -2.04 7.89
N ALA A 199 9.34 -0.78 7.89
CA ALA A 199 9.90 -0.14 9.08
C ALA A 199 8.87 -0.08 10.21
N THR A 200 7.65 0.39 9.93
CA THR A 200 6.58 0.51 10.93
C THR A 200 6.14 -0.84 11.47
N ALA A 201 6.04 -1.87 10.62
CA ALA A 201 5.70 -3.22 11.05
C ALA A 201 6.71 -3.76 12.08
N ILE A 202 8.01 -3.66 11.79
CA ILE A 202 9.05 -4.22 12.65
C ILE A 202 9.36 -3.32 13.84
N GLY A 203 9.63 -2.03 13.61
CA GLY A 203 10.12 -1.10 14.62
C GLY A 203 9.03 -0.31 15.37
N GLY A 204 7.76 -0.43 14.98
CA GLY A 204 6.67 0.37 15.53
C GLY A 204 5.42 -0.40 15.98
N VAL A 205 5.19 -1.63 15.49
CA VAL A 205 3.93 -2.36 15.73
C VAL A 205 4.14 -3.79 16.27
N PHE A 206 4.85 -4.67 15.54
CA PHE A 206 4.92 -6.09 15.91
C PHE A 206 6.00 -6.43 16.94
N TYR A 207 7.02 -5.59 17.08
CA TYR A 207 8.02 -5.72 18.14
C TYR A 207 8.00 -4.49 19.03
N THR A 208 8.37 -4.68 20.30
CA THR A 208 8.51 -3.58 21.26
C THR A 208 9.47 -2.53 20.72
N PRO A 209 9.04 -1.26 20.52
CA PRO A 209 9.89 -0.23 19.98
C PRO A 209 11.11 0.02 20.87
N ASN A 210 12.26 -0.39 20.36
CA ASN A 210 13.57 -0.23 20.98
C ASN A 210 14.64 -0.09 19.88
N ARG A 211 15.86 0.27 20.26
CA ARG A 211 16.97 0.48 19.32
C ARG A 211 17.16 -0.69 18.36
N LEU A 212 17.11 -1.92 18.88
CA LEU A 212 17.30 -3.13 18.07
C LEU A 212 16.17 -3.30 17.03
N SER A 213 14.92 -3.27 17.47
CA SER A 213 13.75 -3.42 16.56
C SER A 213 13.71 -2.33 15.47
N ILE A 214 14.02 -1.09 15.83
CA ILE A 214 14.06 0.03 14.89
C ILE A 214 15.22 -0.17 13.91
N SER A 215 16.43 -0.50 14.38
CA SER A 215 17.57 -0.77 13.49
C SER A 215 17.29 -1.92 12.51
N ILE A 216 16.72 -3.03 12.99
CA ILE A 216 16.33 -4.15 12.12
C ILE A 216 15.26 -3.68 11.11
N GLY A 217 14.25 -2.95 11.58
CA GLY A 217 13.19 -2.41 10.72
C GLY A 217 13.73 -1.52 9.61
N LEU A 218 14.70 -0.64 9.90
CA LEU A 218 15.34 0.22 8.91
C LEU A 218 16.21 -0.55 7.91
N ILE A 219 16.94 -1.58 8.38
CA ILE A 219 17.70 -2.47 7.48
C ILE A 219 16.73 -3.19 6.53
N CYS A 220 15.65 -3.76 7.05
CA CYS A 220 14.63 -4.41 6.22
C CYS A 220 13.96 -3.44 5.25
N ALA A 221 13.66 -2.20 5.68
CA ALA A 221 13.09 -1.17 4.82
C ALA A 221 14.05 -0.79 3.68
N PHE A 222 15.34 -0.68 3.96
CA PHE A 222 16.37 -0.45 2.95
C PHE A 222 16.44 -1.60 1.93
N LEU A 223 16.45 -2.85 2.40
CA LEU A 223 16.46 -4.03 1.52
C LEU A 223 15.19 -4.13 0.67
N ALA A 224 14.02 -3.86 1.27
CA ALA A 224 12.75 -3.82 0.55
C ALA A 224 12.73 -2.72 -0.53
N SER A 225 13.41 -1.60 -0.27
CA SER A 225 13.57 -0.50 -1.23
C SER A 225 14.43 -0.92 -2.41
N ILE A 226 15.55 -1.60 -2.16
CA ILE A 226 16.40 -2.15 -3.23
C ILE A 226 15.59 -3.08 -4.14
N ALA A 227 14.82 -4.01 -3.56
CA ALA A 227 13.98 -4.92 -4.34
C ALA A 227 12.92 -4.16 -5.15
N SER A 228 12.28 -3.15 -4.55
CA SER A 228 11.24 -2.35 -5.21
C SER A 228 11.80 -1.58 -6.41
N ILE A 229 12.99 -0.99 -6.29
CA ILE A 229 13.63 -0.19 -7.34
C ILE A 229 14.18 -1.08 -8.46
N LEU A 230 14.81 -2.20 -8.12
CA LEU A 230 15.39 -3.10 -9.13
C LEU A 230 14.34 -3.83 -9.97
N TRP A 231 13.14 -4.04 -9.42
CA TRP A 231 12.03 -4.70 -10.11
C TRP A 231 11.01 -3.71 -10.68
N ALA A 232 11.29 -2.41 -10.57
CA ALA A 232 10.54 -1.40 -11.29
C ALA A 232 10.78 -1.56 -12.81
N PRO A 233 9.73 -1.59 -13.64
CA PRO A 233 9.85 -1.74 -15.09
C PRO A 233 10.43 -0.52 -15.80
#